data_AF-A0A177F688-F1
#
_entry.id   AF-A0A177F688-F1
#
_cell.length_a   1.000
_cell.length_b   1.000
_cell.length_c   1.000
_cell.angle_alpha   90.00
_cell.angle_beta   90.00
_cell.angle_gamma   90.00
#
_symmetry.space_group_name_H-M   'P 1'
#
loop_
_entity.id
_entity.type
_entity.pdbx_description
1 polymer ?
#
loop_
_entity_poly.entity_id
_entity_poly.type
_entity_poly.pdbx_seq_one_letter_code
_entity_poly.pdbx_strand_id
1 'polypeptide(L)'
;MSSNTSPERATPETPKLRPLSINQPDPETLRDIIANDHFGGEMPPSIVEAWVMALQPGSRVPLPPNVKGFYGGGLRASMPIEIARGSYKFITHETADKEKIEKYSRRMLTALSIVDISEVSRNEPTTGVLTLWHMALALVRLPDAAGELLQTFTQYKELRPKSSLPDSKLPLPDRLKDRLLNIAEELGNTAAAQLLSTQ
;
A
#
# COMPACT_ATOMS: atom_id res chain seq x y z
N MET A 1 29.35 -38.75 37.85
CA MET A 1 29.61 -38.14 36.53
C MET A 1 28.42 -37.26 36.22
N SER A 2 28.56 -35.95 36.37
CA SER A 2 27.45 -34.99 36.20
C SER A 2 27.43 -34.50 34.76
N SER A 3 26.35 -34.81 34.04
CA SER A 3 26.12 -34.37 32.67
C SER A 3 25.73 -32.90 32.66
N ASN A 4 26.58 -32.08 32.04
CA ASN A 4 26.37 -30.64 31.87
C ASN A 4 25.70 -30.43 30.50
N THR A 5 24.38 -30.30 30.47
CA THR A 5 23.64 -29.91 29.25
C THR A 5 23.35 -28.42 29.30
N SER A 6 24.05 -27.65 28.48
CA SER A 6 23.73 -26.25 28.18
C SER A 6 22.37 -26.18 27.47
N PRO A 7 21.51 -25.19 27.80
CA PRO A 7 20.25 -25.01 27.08
C PRO A 7 20.54 -24.46 25.68
N GLU A 8 20.12 -25.23 24.69
CA GLU A 8 20.11 -24.88 23.28
C GLU A 8 19.28 -23.59 23.09
N ARG A 9 19.92 -22.51 22.64
CA ARG A 9 19.22 -21.25 22.34
C ARG A 9 18.26 -21.50 21.18
N ALA A 10 16.96 -21.41 21.47
CA ALA A 10 15.92 -21.35 20.46
C ALA A 10 16.27 -20.23 19.45
N THR A 11 16.46 -20.62 18.20
CA THR A 11 16.56 -19.68 17.09
C THR A 11 15.20 -18.98 16.96
N PRO A 12 15.15 -17.64 16.88
CA PRO A 12 13.89 -16.96 16.66
C PRO A 12 13.35 -17.38 15.29
N GLU A 13 12.26 -18.15 15.29
CA GLU A 13 11.57 -18.53 14.06
C GLU A 13 11.17 -17.26 13.31
N THR A 14 11.68 -17.12 12.09
CA THR A 14 11.25 -16.07 11.18
C THR A 14 9.74 -16.22 10.98
N PRO A 15 8.92 -15.17 11.17
CA PRO A 15 7.48 -15.28 11.01
C PRO A 15 7.15 -15.84 9.61
N LYS A 16 6.49 -16.99 9.58
CA LYS A 16 5.97 -17.57 8.34
C LYS A 16 4.84 -16.66 7.86
N LEU A 17 5.16 -15.81 6.88
CA LEU A 17 4.18 -15.01 6.15
C LEU A 17 3.11 -15.96 5.58
N ARG A 18 1.86 -15.78 6.00
CA ARG A 18 0.74 -16.57 5.48
C ARG A 18 0.39 -16.09 4.07
N PRO A 19 -0.17 -16.95 3.20
CA PRO A 19 -0.65 -16.54 1.89
C PRO A 19 -1.73 -15.46 2.03
N LEU A 20 -1.58 -14.41 1.23
CA LEU A 20 -2.44 -13.23 1.20
C LEU A 20 -3.79 -13.54 0.53
N SER A 21 -4.86 -12.97 1.09
CA SER A 21 -6.28 -13.17 0.77
C SER A 21 -6.67 -13.06 -0.72
N ILE A 22 -7.33 -14.12 -1.22
CA ILE A 22 -8.38 -14.33 -2.27
C ILE A 22 -8.46 -13.46 -3.56
N ASN A 23 -7.94 -12.24 -3.66
CA ASN A 23 -7.92 -11.47 -4.93
C ASN A 23 -6.52 -10.98 -5.23
N GLN A 24 -5.67 -11.93 -5.57
CA GLN A 24 -4.35 -11.66 -6.14
C GLN A 24 -4.49 -10.79 -7.39
N PRO A 25 -3.75 -9.68 -7.50
CA PRO A 25 -3.71 -8.95 -8.76
C PRO A 25 -3.15 -9.88 -9.84
N ASP A 26 -3.76 -9.84 -11.02
CA ASP A 26 -3.26 -10.56 -12.18
C ASP A 26 -1.75 -10.24 -12.40
N PRO A 27 -0.86 -11.25 -12.45
CA PRO A 27 0.57 -11.03 -12.60
C PRO A 27 0.95 -10.22 -13.84
N GLU A 28 0.18 -10.31 -14.93
CA GLU A 28 0.43 -9.51 -16.13
C GLU A 28 0.14 -8.03 -15.90
N THR A 29 -0.98 -7.73 -15.25
CA THR A 29 -1.32 -6.37 -14.83
C THR A 29 -0.28 -5.80 -13.87
N LEU A 30 0.16 -6.58 -12.88
CA LEU A 30 1.21 -6.14 -11.93
C LEU A 30 2.55 -5.88 -12.64
N ARG A 31 2.93 -6.75 -13.58
CA ARG A 31 4.12 -6.58 -14.42
C ARG A 31 4.05 -5.29 -15.22
N ASP A 32 2.92 -5.03 -15.86
CA ASP A 32 2.69 -3.81 -16.64
C ASP A 32 2.79 -2.55 -15.78
N ILE A 33 2.22 -2.56 -14.57
CA ILE A 33 2.33 -1.44 -13.62
C ILE A 33 3.80 -1.22 -13.22
N ILE A 34 4.52 -2.29 -12.87
CA ILE A 34 5.93 -2.18 -12.44
C ILE A 34 6.79 -1.65 -13.60
N ALA A 35 6.64 -2.22 -14.80
CA ALA A 35 7.43 -1.83 -15.96
C ALA A 35 7.15 -0.38 -16.38
N ASN A 36 5.88 -0.01 -16.53
CA ASN A 36 5.49 1.25 -17.16
C ASN A 36 5.22 2.37 -16.16
N ASP A 37 4.51 2.09 -15.07
CA ASP A 37 4.15 3.14 -14.12
C ASP A 37 5.31 3.45 -13.16
N HIS A 38 5.94 2.41 -12.61
CA HIS A 38 7.04 2.57 -11.66
C HIS A 38 8.36 2.87 -12.38
N PHE A 39 8.80 2.01 -13.30
CA PHE A 39 10.09 2.16 -13.99
C PHE A 39 10.08 3.01 -15.27
N GLY A 40 8.92 3.40 -15.80
CA GLY A 40 8.84 4.24 -17.00
C GLY A 40 9.30 3.56 -18.30
N GLY A 41 9.35 2.23 -18.35
CA GLY A 41 9.74 1.45 -19.52
C GLY A 41 11.25 1.30 -19.76
N GLU A 42 12.09 1.83 -18.87
CA GLU A 42 13.55 1.83 -19.05
C GLU A 42 14.26 0.61 -18.43
N MET A 43 13.56 -0.16 -17.59
CA MET A 43 14.15 -1.23 -16.80
C MET A 43 14.22 -2.56 -17.55
N PRO A 44 15.31 -3.35 -17.43
CA PRO A 44 15.38 -4.68 -18.04
C PRO A 44 14.22 -5.59 -17.58
N PRO A 45 13.61 -6.40 -18.48
CA PRO A 45 12.51 -7.30 -18.13
C PRO A 45 12.82 -8.25 -16.97
N SER A 46 14.08 -8.68 -16.84
CA SER A 46 14.51 -9.56 -15.74
C SER A 46 14.36 -8.92 -14.35
N ILE A 47 14.53 -7.60 -14.23
CA ILE A 47 14.34 -6.87 -12.98
C ILE A 47 12.85 -6.72 -12.68
N VAL A 48 12.04 -6.45 -13.71
CA VAL A 48 10.57 -6.41 -13.58
C VAL A 48 10.04 -7.77 -13.09
N GLU A 49 10.48 -8.88 -13.69
CA GLU A 49 10.10 -10.22 -13.24
C GLU A 49 10.54 -10.50 -11.80
N ALA A 50 11.74 -10.07 -11.40
CA ALA A 50 12.20 -10.25 -10.03
C ALA A 50 11.28 -9.55 -9.01
N TRP A 51 10.78 -8.35 -9.35
CA TRP A 51 9.81 -7.64 -8.51
C TRP A 51 8.45 -8.34 -8.48
N VAL A 52 7.94 -8.79 -9.62
CA VAL A 52 6.68 -9.57 -9.68
C VAL A 52 6.80 -10.83 -8.83
N MET A 53 7.88 -11.60 -8.98
CA MET A 53 8.15 -12.81 -8.18
C MET A 53 8.30 -12.51 -6.68
N ALA A 54 8.91 -11.38 -6.31
CA ALA A 54 9.06 -10.98 -4.91
C ALA A 54 7.71 -10.66 -4.24
N LEU A 55 6.72 -10.23 -5.02
CA LEU A 55 5.38 -9.83 -4.57
C LEU A 55 4.34 -10.95 -4.61
N GLN A 56 4.67 -12.11 -5.18
CA GLN A 56 3.79 -13.28 -5.12
C GLN A 56 3.62 -13.79 -3.67
N PRO A 57 2.43 -14.30 -3.30
CA PRO A 57 2.19 -14.95 -2.01
C PRO A 57 3.16 -16.08 -1.77
N GLY A 58 3.63 -16.18 -0.53
CA GLY A 58 4.56 -17.24 -0.14
C GLY A 58 5.92 -17.15 -0.84
N SER A 59 6.18 -16.06 -1.58
CA SER A 59 7.47 -15.84 -2.22
C SER A 59 8.59 -15.89 -1.17
N ARG A 60 9.58 -16.74 -1.45
CA ARG A 60 10.77 -16.93 -0.62
C ARG A 60 11.98 -16.15 -1.15
N VAL A 61 11.77 -15.27 -2.14
CA VAL A 61 12.84 -14.40 -2.64
C VAL A 61 13.43 -13.66 -1.44
N PRO A 62 14.71 -13.91 -1.10
CA PRO A 62 15.30 -13.32 0.08
C PRO A 62 15.45 -11.82 -0.15
N LEU A 63 14.80 -11.03 0.69
CA LEU A 63 15.03 -9.60 0.75
C LEU A 63 16.34 -9.37 1.51
N PRO A 64 17.18 -8.39 1.12
CA PRO A 64 18.45 -8.16 1.80
C PRO A 64 18.20 -7.89 3.30
N PRO A 65 18.83 -8.64 4.23
CA PRO A 65 18.45 -8.66 5.65
C PRO A 65 18.65 -7.33 6.38
N ASN A 66 19.49 -6.45 5.84
CA ASN A 66 19.79 -5.13 6.41
C ASN A 66 19.09 -3.98 5.66
N VAL A 67 18.28 -4.30 4.65
CA VAL A 67 17.54 -3.29 3.88
C VAL A 67 16.16 -3.18 4.49
N LYS A 68 15.96 -2.11 5.26
CA LYS A 68 14.62 -1.63 5.57
C LYS A 68 13.97 -1.16 4.27
N GLY A 69 12.70 -1.47 4.09
CA GLY A 69 11.86 -0.91 3.06
C GLY A 69 11.85 0.62 3.11
N PHE A 70 11.36 1.24 2.03
CA PHE A 70 11.45 2.69 1.79
C PHE A 70 10.88 3.57 2.92
N TYR A 71 10.09 2.98 3.82
CA TYR A 71 9.44 3.64 4.96
C TYR A 71 9.82 3.07 6.33
N GLY A 72 10.97 2.39 6.43
CA GLY A 72 11.48 1.81 7.68
C GLY A 72 10.89 0.45 8.06
N GLY A 73 9.88 -0.02 7.31
CA GLY A 73 9.25 -1.33 7.43
C GLY A 73 9.93 -2.44 6.60
N GLY A 74 9.28 -3.59 6.45
CA GLY A 74 9.75 -4.67 5.59
C GLY A 74 9.71 -4.28 4.11
N LEU A 75 10.76 -4.63 3.36
CA LEU A 75 10.87 -4.30 1.94
C LEU A 75 9.63 -4.76 1.14
N ARG A 76 9.13 -5.97 1.42
CA ARG A 76 7.91 -6.53 0.79
C ARG A 76 6.65 -5.71 1.08
N ALA A 77 6.50 -5.16 2.28
CA ALA A 77 5.35 -4.33 2.61
C ALA A 77 5.46 -2.92 2.01
N SER A 78 6.68 -2.41 1.81
CA SER A 78 6.92 -1.10 1.20
C SER A 78 6.88 -1.08 -0.33
N MET A 79 7.21 -2.19 -1.00
CA MET A 79 7.23 -2.27 -2.47
C MET A 79 5.86 -1.95 -3.11
N PRO A 80 4.73 -2.52 -2.65
CA PRO A 80 3.40 -2.14 -3.11
C PRO A 80 3.12 -0.64 -3.08
N ILE A 81 3.57 0.04 -2.03
CA ILE A 81 3.39 1.49 -1.86
C ILE A 81 4.20 2.26 -2.91
N GLU A 82 5.45 1.87 -3.18
CA GLU A 82 6.28 2.49 -4.23
C GLU A 82 5.73 2.26 -5.63
N ILE A 83 5.17 1.07 -5.89
CA ILE A 83 4.53 0.76 -7.17
C ILE A 83 3.29 1.63 -7.34
N ALA A 84 2.43 1.70 -6.32
CA ALA A 84 1.25 2.57 -6.33
C ALA A 84 1.61 4.04 -6.51
N ARG A 85 2.70 4.51 -5.88
CA ARG A 85 3.23 5.87 -6.08
C ARG A 85 3.66 6.12 -7.54
N GLY A 86 4.18 5.10 -8.21
CA GLY A 86 4.47 5.12 -9.64
C GLY A 86 3.24 5.43 -10.49
N SER A 87 2.08 4.84 -10.18
CA SER A 87 0.80 5.17 -10.81
C SER A 87 0.27 6.53 -10.38
N TYR A 88 0.39 6.89 -9.10
CA TYR A 88 -0.13 8.14 -8.54
C TYR A 88 0.42 9.40 -9.22
N LYS A 89 1.69 9.38 -9.67
CA LYS A 89 2.34 10.53 -10.32
C LYS A 89 1.58 11.02 -11.57
N PHE A 90 0.84 10.13 -12.25
CA PHE A 90 0.06 10.46 -13.43
C PHE A 90 -1.26 11.19 -13.12
N ILE A 91 -1.75 11.09 -11.87
CA ILE A 91 -3.07 11.58 -11.45
C ILE A 91 -3.05 12.50 -10.24
N THR A 92 -1.86 12.90 -9.78
CA THR A 92 -1.69 13.74 -8.59
C THR A 92 -2.36 15.10 -8.75
N HIS A 93 -2.28 15.69 -9.95
CA HIS A 93 -2.85 16.99 -10.31
C HIS A 93 -3.83 16.91 -11.50
N GLU A 94 -4.22 15.68 -11.89
CA GLU A 94 -5.16 15.47 -13.00
C GLU A 94 -6.59 15.59 -12.48
N THR A 95 -7.41 16.39 -13.17
CA THR A 95 -8.81 16.65 -12.80
C THR A 95 -9.79 16.54 -13.98
N ALA A 96 -9.28 16.46 -15.21
CA ALA A 96 -10.11 16.50 -16.42
C ALA A 96 -10.26 15.13 -17.08
N ASP A 97 -9.17 14.38 -17.22
CA ASP A 97 -9.18 13.07 -17.87
C ASP A 97 -9.67 11.97 -16.93
N LYS A 98 -10.99 11.76 -16.91
CA LYS A 98 -11.66 10.78 -16.04
C LYS A 98 -11.20 9.34 -16.29
N GLU A 99 -10.95 8.98 -17.56
CA GLU A 99 -10.51 7.63 -17.92
C GLU A 99 -9.09 7.36 -17.40
N LYS A 100 -8.19 8.34 -17.55
CA LYS A 100 -6.84 8.27 -17.00
C LYS A 100 -6.85 8.22 -15.47
N ILE A 101 -7.69 9.05 -14.84
CA ILE A 101 -7.88 9.06 -13.38
C ILE A 101 -8.30 7.67 -12.91
N GLU A 102 -9.36 7.11 -13.49
CA GLU A 102 -9.86 5.78 -13.14
C GLU A 102 -8.80 4.71 -13.37
N LYS A 103 -8.15 4.69 -14.54
CA LYS A 103 -7.10 3.72 -14.89
C LYS A 103 -6.00 3.69 -13.83
N TYR A 104 -5.40 4.84 -13.51
CA TYR A 104 -4.28 4.86 -12.58
C TYR A 104 -4.72 4.70 -11.12
N SER A 105 -5.93 5.12 -10.74
CA SER A 105 -6.49 4.81 -9.42
C SER A 105 -6.71 3.30 -9.23
N ARG A 106 -7.24 2.60 -10.24
CA ARG A 106 -7.36 1.13 -10.20
C ARG A 106 -5.99 0.46 -10.11
N ARG A 107 -5.00 0.93 -10.88
CA ARG A 107 -3.61 0.40 -10.82
C ARG A 107 -2.96 0.61 -9.46
N MET A 108 -3.20 1.75 -8.80
CA MET A 108 -2.79 1.95 -7.40
C MET A 108 -3.40 0.88 -6.49
N LEU A 109 -4.70 0.63 -6.58
CA LEU A 109 -5.38 -0.38 -5.76
C LEU A 109 -4.91 -1.80 -6.07
N THR A 110 -4.64 -2.12 -7.34
CA THR A 110 -4.03 -3.39 -7.76
C THR A 110 -2.66 -3.61 -7.11
N ALA A 111 -1.82 -2.57 -7.06
CA ALA A 111 -0.53 -2.68 -6.38
C ALA A 111 -0.70 -2.86 -4.87
N LEU A 112 -1.59 -2.09 -4.24
CA LEU A 112 -1.79 -2.09 -2.79
C LEU A 112 -2.54 -3.32 -2.27
N SER A 113 -3.32 -4.03 -3.10
CA SER A 113 -4.04 -5.25 -2.70
C SER A 113 -3.12 -6.40 -2.28
N ILE A 114 -1.83 -6.31 -2.61
CA ILE A 114 -0.79 -7.26 -2.18
C ILE A 114 -0.50 -7.13 -0.68
N VAL A 115 -0.82 -6.00 -0.05
CA VAL A 115 -0.52 -5.79 1.38
C VAL A 115 -1.60 -6.42 2.26
N ASP A 116 -1.24 -7.34 3.15
CA ASP A 116 -2.11 -7.70 4.29
C ASP A 116 -2.11 -6.56 5.29
N ILE A 117 -3.11 -5.68 5.15
CA ILE A 117 -3.30 -4.57 6.08
C ILE A 117 -3.42 -5.06 7.52
N SER A 118 -4.04 -6.20 7.78
CA SER A 118 -4.21 -6.73 9.14
C SER A 118 -2.88 -7.17 9.74
N GLU A 119 -2.03 -7.85 8.96
CA GLU A 119 -0.69 -8.24 9.40
C GLU A 119 0.23 -7.03 9.56
N VAL A 120 0.31 -6.17 8.54
CA VAL A 120 1.19 -4.99 8.55
C VAL A 120 0.76 -4.01 9.65
N SER A 121 -0.53 -3.82 9.91
CA SER A 121 -1.00 -2.95 10.99
C SER A 121 -0.57 -3.41 12.38
N ARG A 122 -0.35 -4.72 12.58
CA ARG A 122 0.13 -5.26 13.87
C ARG A 122 1.64 -5.13 14.02
N ASN A 123 2.38 -5.41 12.95
CA ASN A 123 3.83 -5.52 13.01
C ASN A 123 4.54 -4.20 12.69
N GLU A 124 3.95 -3.40 11.80
CA GLU A 124 4.53 -2.17 11.23
C GLU A 124 3.44 -1.10 11.01
N PRO A 125 2.91 -0.48 12.08
CA PRO A 125 1.80 0.45 11.99
C PRO A 125 2.04 1.59 10.98
N THR A 126 3.25 2.15 10.92
CA THR A 126 3.60 3.20 9.95
C THR A 126 3.39 2.74 8.50
N THR A 127 3.85 1.55 8.13
CA THR A 127 3.63 0.98 6.79
C THR A 127 2.14 0.76 6.52
N GLY A 128 1.39 0.28 7.51
CA GLY A 128 -0.06 0.09 7.40
C GLY A 128 -0.79 1.40 7.14
N VAL A 129 -0.49 2.46 7.89
CA VAL A 129 -1.11 3.78 7.71
C VAL A 129 -0.73 4.40 6.37
N LEU A 130 0.52 4.24 5.91
CA LEU A 130 0.95 4.68 4.58
C LEU A 130 0.18 3.96 3.47
N THR A 131 -0.06 2.66 3.62
CA THR A 131 -0.85 1.87 2.66
C THR A 131 -2.28 2.38 2.60
N LEU A 132 -2.94 2.53 3.76
CA LEU A 132 -4.31 3.04 3.87
C LEU A 132 -4.45 4.47 3.31
N TRP A 133 -3.43 5.32 3.50
CA TRP A 133 -3.42 6.64 2.91
C TRP A 133 -3.46 6.60 1.38
N HIS A 134 -2.60 5.79 0.75
CA HIS A 134 -2.57 5.66 -0.71
C HIS A 134 -3.84 4.99 -1.25
N MET A 135 -4.41 4.03 -0.51
CA MET A 135 -5.71 3.44 -0.84
C MET A 135 -6.80 4.51 -0.83
N ALA A 136 -6.89 5.34 0.22
CA ALA A 136 -7.89 6.40 0.30
C ALA A 136 -7.74 7.42 -0.85
N LEU A 137 -6.51 7.78 -1.22
CA LEU A 137 -6.25 8.65 -2.39
C LEU A 137 -6.70 8.02 -3.71
N ALA A 138 -6.62 6.70 -3.87
CA ALA A 138 -7.13 6.04 -5.06
C ALA A 138 -8.66 5.91 -5.04
N LEU A 139 -9.24 5.47 -3.91
CA LEU A 139 -10.67 5.23 -3.76
C LEU A 139 -11.50 6.50 -3.92
N VAL A 140 -11.04 7.65 -3.40
CA VAL A 140 -11.76 8.93 -3.54
C VAL A 140 -11.92 9.39 -5.00
N ARG A 141 -11.08 8.87 -5.90
CA ARG A 141 -11.11 9.18 -7.33
C ARG A 141 -12.04 8.25 -8.13
N LEU A 142 -12.59 7.21 -7.49
CA LEU A 142 -13.48 6.24 -8.14
C LEU A 142 -14.96 6.53 -7.79
N PRO A 143 -15.86 6.57 -8.78
CA PRO A 143 -17.26 6.95 -8.57
C PRO A 143 -18.08 5.92 -7.77
N ASP A 144 -17.65 4.66 -7.73
CA ASP A 144 -18.33 3.50 -7.14
C ASP A 144 -17.66 2.99 -5.85
N ALA A 145 -16.69 3.73 -5.30
CA ALA A 145 -15.85 3.27 -4.21
C ALA A 145 -16.14 3.88 -2.83
N ALA A 146 -17.26 4.60 -2.66
CA ALA A 146 -17.56 5.33 -1.43
C ALA A 146 -17.56 4.43 -0.16
N GLY A 147 -18.13 3.22 -0.26
CA GLY A 147 -18.15 2.27 0.86
C GLY A 147 -16.74 1.80 1.27
N GLU A 148 -15.91 1.46 0.28
CA GLU A 148 -14.51 1.06 0.51
C GLU A 148 -13.66 2.23 1.03
N LEU A 149 -13.92 3.45 0.55
CA LEU A 149 -13.29 4.68 1.05
C LEU A 149 -13.59 4.89 2.53
N LEU A 150 -14.85 4.72 2.95
CA LEU A 150 -15.24 4.84 4.36
C LEU A 150 -14.52 3.83 5.25
N GLN A 151 -14.49 2.57 4.81
CA GLN A 151 -13.81 1.51 5.55
C GLN A 151 -12.31 1.81 5.67
N THR A 152 -11.68 2.21 4.56
CA THR A 152 -10.25 2.55 4.50
C THR A 152 -9.94 3.75 5.40
N PHE A 153 -10.76 4.80 5.35
CA PHE A 153 -10.57 5.99 6.17
C PHE A 153 -10.80 5.71 7.66
N THR A 154 -11.76 4.86 8.01
CA THR A 154 -11.98 4.42 9.40
C THR A 154 -10.76 3.67 9.93
N GLN A 155 -10.23 2.69 9.18
CA GLN A 155 -9.00 1.99 9.55
C GLN A 155 -7.80 2.94 9.66
N TYR A 156 -7.73 3.94 8.78
CA TYR A 156 -6.70 4.98 8.85
C TYR A 156 -6.78 5.75 10.17
N LYS A 157 -7.97 6.20 10.57
CA LYS A 157 -8.22 6.91 11.85
C LYS A 157 -7.72 6.11 13.05
N GLU A 158 -8.05 4.81 13.08
CA GLU A 158 -7.69 3.92 14.19
C GLU A 158 -6.19 3.62 14.25
N LEU A 159 -5.54 3.48 13.09
CA LEU A 159 -4.15 3.08 13.02
C LEU A 159 -3.19 4.27 13.11
N ARG A 160 -3.58 5.45 12.61
CA ARG A 160 -2.73 6.66 12.53
C ARG A 160 -2.06 7.04 13.86
N PRO A 161 -2.70 6.96 15.04
CA PRO A 161 -2.06 7.25 16.33
C PRO A 161 -0.91 6.31 16.69
N LYS A 162 -0.83 5.12 16.08
CA LYS A 162 0.23 4.13 16.33
C LYS A 162 1.48 4.38 15.49
N SER A 163 1.42 5.31 14.53
CA SER A 163 2.58 5.71 13.73
C SER A 163 3.32 6.86 14.40
N SER A 164 4.65 6.75 14.51
CA SER A 164 5.51 7.80 15.06
C SER A 164 5.81 8.94 14.09
N LEU A 165 5.33 8.88 12.85
CA LEU A 165 5.61 9.92 11.86
C LEU A 165 4.84 11.22 12.17
N PRO A 166 5.48 12.39 11.98
CA PRO A 166 4.81 13.68 12.16
C PRO A 166 3.76 13.93 11.07
N ASP A 167 2.82 14.84 11.35
CA ASP A 167 1.76 15.24 10.41
C ASP A 167 2.30 15.71 9.05
N SER A 168 3.47 16.35 9.03
CA SER A 168 4.14 16.79 7.79
C SER A 168 4.57 15.65 6.87
N LYS A 169 4.74 14.43 7.40
CA LYS A 169 5.12 13.23 6.64
C LYS A 169 3.95 12.28 6.43
N LEU A 170 3.00 12.26 7.36
CA LEU A 170 1.83 11.39 7.32
C LEU A 170 0.65 12.13 7.96
N PRO A 171 -0.37 12.55 7.20
CA PRO A 171 -1.39 13.46 7.70
C PRO A 171 -2.15 12.90 8.91
N LEU A 172 -2.55 13.74 9.85
CA LEU A 172 -3.56 13.41 10.84
C LEU A 172 -4.91 13.21 10.13
N PRO A 173 -5.87 12.51 10.77
CA PRO A 173 -7.17 12.22 10.16
C PRO A 173 -7.87 13.42 9.52
N ASP A 174 -7.97 14.55 10.23
CA ASP A 174 -8.68 15.73 9.73
C ASP A 174 -8.02 16.30 8.48
N ARG A 175 -6.69 16.42 8.49
CA ARG A 175 -5.94 16.89 7.33
C ARG A 175 -6.05 15.95 6.13
N LEU A 176 -6.11 14.63 6.37
CA LEU A 176 -6.38 13.69 5.29
C LEU A 176 -7.82 13.84 4.78
N LYS A 177 -8.81 13.96 5.67
CA LYS A 177 -10.21 14.18 5.31
C LYS A 177 -10.38 15.40 4.40
N ASP A 178 -9.84 16.55 4.81
CA ASP A 178 -9.91 17.79 4.04
C ASP A 178 -9.29 17.63 2.64
N ARG A 179 -8.14 16.95 2.56
CA ARG A 179 -7.51 16.64 1.27
C ARG A 179 -8.38 15.74 0.39
N LEU A 180 -8.98 14.70 0.96
CA LEU A 180 -9.85 13.79 0.23
C LEU A 180 -11.13 14.50 -0.23
N LEU A 181 -11.70 15.37 0.62
CA LEU A 181 -12.88 16.16 0.30
C LEU A 181 -12.61 17.08 -0.88
N ASN A 182 -11.51 17.83 -0.86
CA ASN A 182 -11.12 18.69 -1.99
C ASN A 182 -10.98 17.89 -3.30
N ILE A 183 -10.34 16.71 -3.25
CA ILE A 183 -10.22 15.84 -4.44
C ILE A 183 -11.59 15.38 -4.92
N ALA A 184 -12.48 14.98 -4.01
CA ALA A 184 -13.84 14.55 -4.38
C ALA A 184 -14.63 15.69 -5.03
N GLU A 185 -14.53 16.90 -4.51
CA GLU A 185 -15.18 18.10 -5.06
C GLU A 185 -14.63 18.47 -6.44
N GLU A 186 -13.31 18.52 -6.60
CA GLU A 186 -12.64 18.82 -7.88
C GLU A 186 -13.03 17.83 -8.99
N LEU A 187 -13.24 16.56 -8.64
CA LEU A 187 -13.63 15.51 -9.57
C LEU A 187 -15.14 15.37 -9.76
N GLY A 188 -15.94 16.10 -8.98
CA GLY A 188 -17.40 15.95 -8.96
C GLY A 188 -17.86 14.57 -8.44
N ASN A 189 -17.06 13.91 -7.60
CA ASN A 189 -17.42 12.65 -6.94
C ASN A 189 -18.32 12.92 -5.72
N THR A 190 -19.60 13.21 -6.00
CA THR A 190 -20.59 13.64 -4.99
C THR A 190 -20.79 12.63 -3.87
N ALA A 191 -20.75 11.32 -4.17
CA ALA A 191 -20.89 10.27 -3.17
C ALA A 191 -19.74 10.28 -2.18
N ALA A 192 -18.50 10.41 -2.66
CA ALA A 192 -17.33 10.51 -1.79
C ALA A 192 -17.33 11.82 -0.98
N ALA A 193 -17.68 12.95 -1.60
CA ALA A 193 -17.74 14.25 -0.92
C ALA A 193 -18.77 14.22 0.23
N GLN A 194 -20.00 13.77 -0.04
CA GLN A 194 -21.05 13.66 0.98
C GLN A 194 -20.63 12.73 2.12
N LEU A 195 -20.00 11.60 1.79
CA LEU A 195 -19.51 10.67 2.78
C LEU A 195 -18.47 11.33 3.70
N LEU A 196 -17.46 11.99 3.13
CA LEU A 196 -16.39 12.64 3.87
C LEU A 196 -16.90 13.81 4.73
N SER A 197 -17.93 14.54 4.29
CA SER A 197 -18.54 15.61 5.10
C SER A 197 -19.23 15.11 6.38
N THR A 198 -19.55 13.82 6.46
CA THR A 198 -20.21 13.20 7.63
C THR A 198 -19.24 12.47 8.57
N GLN A 199 -17.94 12.44 8.23
CA GLN A 199 -16.89 11.74 8.98
C GLN A 199 -16.10 12.62 9.95
#